data_AF-A0A0C1JSJ1-F1
#
_entry.id   AF-A0A0C1JSJ1-F1
#
_cell.length_a   1.000
_cell.length_b   1.000
_cell.length_c   1.000
_cell.angle_alpha   90.00
_cell.angle_beta   90.00
_cell.angle_gamma   90.00
#
_symmetry.space_group_name_H-M   'P 1'
#
loop_
_entity.id
_entity.type
_entity.pdbx_description
1 polymer ?
#
loop_
_entity_poly.entity_id
_entity_poly.type
_entity_poly.pdbx_seq_one_letter_code
_entity_poly.pdbx_strand_id
1 'polypeptide(L)'
;MITPLLLDSNGNPLIFEIAGTKNIERYFMQRAQNIAEAINRVIAIDGRTLRGSHDTARKEKAIHMVSAPAAENKLILGQLATDTKSNKTTVIPLLLNMLDIQGATVTTDAAGCQKDKLKKIRYPGSHYLTRTEMNLL
;
A
#
# COMPACT_ATOMS: atom_id res chain seq x y z
N MET A 1 -8.72 26.13 -23.85
CA MET A 1 -7.94 24.87 -23.78
C MET A 1 -7.16 24.93 -22.48
N ILE A 2 -7.73 24.43 -21.37
CA ILE A 2 -7.13 24.56 -20.03
C ILE A 2 -6.40 23.25 -19.75
N THR A 3 -5.07 23.28 -19.77
CA THR A 3 -4.26 22.18 -19.26
C THR A 3 -4.55 22.03 -17.76
N PRO A 4 -4.92 20.84 -17.25
CA PRO A 4 -5.06 20.64 -15.82
C PRO A 4 -3.64 20.64 -15.24
N LEU A 5 -3.25 21.78 -14.66
CA LEU A 5 -2.03 21.92 -13.90
C LEU A 5 -2.21 21.09 -12.62
N LEU A 6 -1.67 19.87 -12.61
CA LEU A 6 -1.61 19.08 -11.38
C LEU A 6 -0.62 19.78 -10.46
N LEU A 7 -1.03 20.08 -9.23
CA LEU A 7 -0.18 20.78 -8.26
C LEU A 7 0.33 19.80 -7.21
N ASP A 8 1.57 19.97 -6.73
CA ASP A 8 2.12 19.27 -5.57
C ASP A 8 1.48 19.75 -4.25
N SER A 9 1.90 19.17 -3.12
CA SER A 9 1.43 19.55 -1.77
C SER A 9 1.75 20.99 -1.35
N ASN A 10 2.63 21.67 -2.10
CA ASN A 10 3.03 23.07 -1.89
C ASN A 10 2.40 24.01 -2.92
N GLY A 11 1.52 23.51 -3.80
CA GLY A 11 0.88 24.31 -4.85
C GLY A 11 1.72 24.52 -6.11
N ASN A 12 2.82 23.79 -6.30
CA ASN A 12 3.67 23.91 -7.49
C ASN A 12 3.18 22.99 -8.63
N PRO A 13 3.27 23.42 -9.89
CA PRO A 13 2.89 22.59 -11.04
C PRO A 13 3.79 21.36 -11.23
N LEU A 14 3.17 20.18 -11.19
CA LEU A 14 3.75 18.89 -11.57
C LEU A 14 3.73 18.77 -13.10
N ILE A 15 4.81 19.19 -13.73
CA ILE A 15 5.09 18.89 -15.14
C ILE A 15 5.58 17.43 -15.19
N PHE A 16 4.75 16.51 -15.70
CA PHE A 16 5.03 15.07 -15.76
C PHE A 16 6.32 14.69 -16.50
N GLU A 17 6.85 15.58 -17.33
CA GLU A 17 8.07 15.37 -18.11
C GLU A 17 9.35 15.41 -17.26
N ILE A 18 9.32 16.08 -16.09
CA ILE A 18 10.50 16.29 -15.22
C ILE A 18 10.35 15.54 -13.88
N ALA A 19 9.16 15.03 -13.56
CA ALA A 19 8.92 14.31 -12.33
C ALA A 19 9.51 12.90 -12.39
N GLY A 20 10.67 12.69 -11.75
CA GLY A 20 11.23 11.35 -11.57
C GLY A 20 10.20 10.37 -10.97
N THR A 21 10.32 9.07 -11.28
CA THR A 21 9.29 8.04 -11.00
C THR A 21 8.74 8.07 -9.57
N LYS A 22 9.60 8.36 -8.57
CA LYS A 22 9.20 8.47 -7.15
C LYS A 22 8.26 9.63 -6.85
N ASN A 23 8.36 10.74 -7.59
CA ASN A 23 7.50 11.90 -7.38
C ASN A 23 6.09 11.65 -7.93
N ILE A 24 5.98 10.97 -9.06
CA ILE A 24 4.69 10.54 -9.62
C ILE A 24 4.03 9.53 -8.68
N GLU A 25 4.80 8.57 -8.17
CA GLU A 25 4.33 7.57 -7.21
C GLU A 25 3.78 8.24 -5.94
N ARG A 26 4.54 9.16 -5.33
CA ARG A 26 4.12 9.90 -4.15
C ARG A 26 2.86 10.73 -4.41
N TYR A 27 2.80 11.42 -5.54
CA TYR A 27 1.65 12.24 -5.90
C TYR A 27 0.37 11.39 -6.06
N PHE A 28 0.49 10.26 -6.76
CA PHE A 28 -0.61 9.33 -6.91
C PHE A 28 -1.09 8.83 -5.53
N MET A 29 -0.17 8.39 -4.67
CA MET A 29 -0.53 7.93 -3.32
C MET A 29 -1.26 9.01 -2.51
N GLN A 30 -0.76 10.26 -2.53
CA GLN A 30 -1.39 11.39 -1.85
C GLN A 30 -2.81 11.64 -2.39
N ARG A 31 -2.98 11.69 -3.71
CA ARG A 31 -4.29 11.96 -4.31
C ARG A 31 -5.27 10.82 -4.06
N ALA A 32 -4.80 9.57 -4.10
CA ALA A 32 -5.60 8.40 -3.81
C ALA A 32 -6.10 8.39 -2.36
N GLN A 33 -5.22 8.76 -1.41
CA GLN A 33 -5.59 8.91 -0.01
C GLN A 33 -6.67 9.97 0.19
N ASN A 34 -6.49 11.18 -0.36
CA ASN A 34 -7.48 12.26 -0.24
C ASN A 34 -8.87 11.83 -0.76
N ILE A 35 -8.92 10.99 -1.80
CA ILE A 35 -10.17 10.44 -2.32
C ILE A 35 -10.75 9.44 -1.30
N ALA A 36 -9.94 8.56 -0.72
CA ALA A 36 -10.39 7.57 0.25
C ALA A 36 -10.83 8.17 1.59
N GLU A 37 -10.22 9.26 2.05
CA GLU A 37 -10.66 9.97 3.26
C GLU A 37 -12.09 10.50 3.15
N ALA A 38 -12.50 10.92 1.95
CA ALA A 38 -13.84 11.46 1.71
C ALA A 38 -14.95 10.39 1.77
N ILE A 39 -14.60 9.10 1.73
CA ILE A 39 -15.53 7.99 1.53
C ILE A 39 -15.01 6.75 2.28
N ASN A 40 -15.13 6.77 3.61
CA ASN A 40 -14.99 5.63 4.52
C ASN A 40 -13.62 4.86 4.49
N ARG A 41 -12.89 4.88 5.60
CA ARG A 41 -11.47 4.46 5.65
C ARG A 41 -11.26 2.98 5.99
N VAL A 42 -11.75 2.05 5.16
CA VAL A 42 -11.41 0.62 5.28
C VAL A 42 -10.31 0.25 4.30
N ILE A 43 -9.12 -0.05 4.83
CA ILE A 43 -7.92 -0.35 4.04
C ILE A 43 -7.54 -1.81 4.28
N ALA A 44 -7.54 -2.62 3.23
CA ALA A 44 -7.01 -3.97 3.31
C ALA A 44 -5.54 -3.99 2.89
N ILE A 45 -4.74 -4.87 3.51
CA ILE A 45 -3.35 -5.13 3.17
C ILE A 45 -3.25 -6.56 2.68
N ASP A 46 -2.92 -6.69 1.40
CA ASP A 46 -2.93 -7.95 0.67
C ASP A 46 -1.60 -8.13 -0.08
N GLY A 47 -1.10 -9.37 -0.13
CA GLY A 47 0.15 -9.67 -0.80
C GLY A 47 -0.06 -10.60 -1.99
N ARG A 48 0.11 -10.08 -3.20
CA ARG A 48 -0.10 -10.77 -4.48
C ARG A 48 1.23 -11.19 -5.13
N THR A 49 1.19 -12.26 -5.91
CA THR A 49 2.31 -12.63 -6.79
C THR A 49 1.86 -12.40 -8.22
N LEU A 50 2.60 -11.60 -8.98
CA LEU A 50 2.22 -11.27 -10.36
C LEU A 50 2.42 -12.50 -11.25
N ARG A 51 1.32 -13.02 -11.81
CA ARG A 51 1.38 -14.16 -12.73
C ARG A 51 2.14 -13.77 -14.00
N GLY A 52 3.04 -14.63 -14.46
CA GLY A 52 3.84 -14.40 -15.67
C GLY A 52 5.03 -13.45 -15.50
N SER A 53 5.31 -13.00 -14.27
CA SER A 53 6.46 -12.11 -13.98
C SER A 53 7.77 -12.85 -13.69
N HIS A 54 7.79 -14.18 -13.79
CA HIS A 54 9.02 -14.94 -13.63
C HIS A 54 9.68 -15.11 -15.00
N ASP A 55 11.01 -14.97 -15.05
CA ASP A 55 11.79 -15.22 -16.27
C ASP A 55 12.80 -16.33 -15.97
N THR A 56 12.51 -17.54 -16.48
CA THR A 56 13.39 -18.70 -16.33
C THR A 56 14.68 -18.57 -17.12
N ALA A 57 14.69 -17.85 -18.25
CA ALA A 57 15.88 -17.61 -19.05
C ALA A 57 16.86 -16.66 -18.34
N ARG A 58 16.33 -15.67 -17.61
CA ARG A 58 17.12 -14.72 -16.81
C ARG A 58 17.33 -15.13 -15.35
N LYS A 59 16.75 -16.26 -14.92
CA LYS A 59 16.71 -16.74 -13.53
C LYS A 59 16.04 -15.72 -12.57
N GLU A 60 15.12 -14.91 -13.07
CA GLU A 60 14.39 -13.93 -12.27
C GLU A 60 13.17 -14.59 -11.60
N LYS A 61 13.02 -14.36 -10.29
CA LYS A 61 11.89 -14.86 -9.51
C LYS A 61 10.64 -14.05 -9.82
N ALA A 62 9.47 -14.66 -9.62
CA ALA A 62 8.20 -13.96 -9.72
C ALA A 62 8.15 -12.74 -8.79
N ILE A 63 7.64 -11.62 -9.30
CA ILE A 63 7.48 -10.40 -8.52
C ILE A 63 6.36 -10.62 -7.50
N HIS A 64 6.72 -10.47 -6.23
CA HIS A 64 5.77 -10.40 -5.14
C HIS A 64 5.47 -8.93 -4.84
N MET A 65 4.22 -8.60 -4.58
CA MET A 65 3.77 -7.24 -4.32
C MET A 65 2.87 -7.23 -3.10
N VAL A 66 3.02 -6.22 -2.24
CA VAL A 66 2.08 -5.91 -1.15
C VAL A 66 1.31 -4.66 -1.56
N SER A 67 -0.01 -4.71 -1.51
CA SER A 67 -0.88 -3.59 -1.87
C SER A 67 -1.84 -3.24 -0.73
N ALA A 68 -2.28 -1.98 -0.75
CA ALA A 68 -3.23 -1.41 0.19
C ALA A 68 -4.54 -0.98 -0.51
N PRO A 69 -5.40 -1.91 -0.94
CA PRO A 69 -6.70 -1.56 -1.51
C PRO A 69 -7.65 -0.96 -0.47
N ALA A 70 -8.26 0.16 -0.83
CA ALA A 70 -9.46 0.70 -0.19
C ALA A 70 -10.68 0.16 -0.95
N ALA A 71 -11.22 -0.97 -0.46
CA ALA A 71 -12.16 -1.80 -1.21
C ALA A 71 -13.45 -1.05 -1.58
N GLU A 72 -13.98 -0.25 -0.64
CA GLU A 72 -15.19 0.55 -0.84
C GLU A 72 -14.98 1.64 -1.91
N ASN A 73 -13.76 2.16 -1.99
CA ASN A 73 -13.36 3.20 -2.94
C ASN A 73 -12.92 2.64 -4.30
N LYS A 74 -12.83 1.31 -4.43
CA LYS A 74 -12.30 0.60 -5.62
C LYS A 74 -10.93 1.14 -6.04
N LEU A 75 -10.10 1.50 -5.06
CA LEU A 75 -8.83 2.19 -5.27
C LEU A 75 -7.69 1.46 -4.56
N ILE A 76 -6.49 1.51 -5.13
CA ILE A 76 -5.27 1.08 -4.46
C ILE A 76 -4.55 2.32 -3.94
N LEU A 77 -4.40 2.44 -2.62
CA LEU A 77 -3.78 3.60 -1.98
C LEU A 77 -2.25 3.59 -2.05
N GLY A 78 -1.67 2.39 -2.14
CA GLY A 78 -0.24 2.19 -2.28
C GLY A 78 0.08 0.73 -2.56
N GLN A 79 1.26 0.50 -3.14
CA GLN A 79 1.78 -0.84 -3.39
C GLN A 79 3.30 -0.84 -3.40
N LEU A 80 3.91 -1.93 -2.93
CA LEU A 80 5.35 -2.12 -2.92
C LEU A 80 5.72 -3.51 -3.42
N ALA A 81 6.69 -3.58 -4.32
CA ALA A 81 7.31 -4.84 -4.73
C ALA A 81 8.23 -5.38 -3.62
N THR A 82 8.36 -6.71 -3.55
CA THR A 82 9.17 -7.43 -2.57
C THR A 82 9.88 -8.58 -3.27
N ASP A 83 11.13 -8.84 -2.90
CA ASP A 83 11.92 -9.90 -3.53
C ASP A 83 11.43 -11.32 -3.20
N THR A 84 10.71 -11.49 -2.08
CA THR A 84 10.22 -12.81 -1.64
C THR A 84 8.90 -12.70 -0.87
N LYS A 85 8.06 -13.74 -0.98
CA LYS A 85 6.81 -13.88 -0.21
C LYS A 85 7.00 -13.71 1.32
N SER A 86 8.18 -14.05 1.84
CA SER A 86 8.51 -13.98 3.27
C SER A 86 8.85 -12.56 3.76
N ASN A 87 9.24 -11.67 2.84
CA ASN A 87 9.61 -10.28 3.16
C ASN A 87 8.39 -9.36 3.38
N LYS A 88 7.17 -9.85 3.12
CA LYS A 88 5.91 -9.13 3.40
C LYS A 88 5.87 -8.54 4.80
N THR A 89 6.41 -9.28 5.77
CA THR A 89 6.46 -8.89 7.18
C THR A 89 7.25 -7.59 7.44
N THR A 90 8.17 -7.21 6.56
CA THR A 90 8.97 -5.96 6.65
C THR A 90 8.39 -4.87 5.76
N VAL A 91 7.80 -5.26 4.63
CA VAL A 91 7.22 -4.34 3.65
C VAL A 91 5.89 -3.74 4.14
N ILE A 92 5.09 -4.49 4.90
CA ILE A 92 3.81 -3.99 5.44
C ILE A 92 4.01 -2.73 6.31
N PRO A 93 4.90 -2.71 7.32
CA PRO A 93 5.19 -1.48 8.07
C PRO A 93 5.64 -0.31 7.19
N LEU A 94 6.47 -0.58 6.16
CA LEU A 94 6.93 0.46 5.23
C LEU A 94 5.78 1.03 4.42
N LEU A 95 4.89 0.17 3.90
CA LEU A 95 3.71 0.58 3.17
C LEU A 95 2.79 1.43 4.06
N LEU A 96 2.53 1.01 5.29
CA LEU A 96 1.66 1.73 6.21
C LEU A 96 2.26 3.07 6.66
N ASN A 97 3.59 3.19 6.80
CA ASN A 97 4.26 4.47 7.08
C ASN A 97 4.14 5.49 5.94
N MET A 98 3.91 5.05 4.70
CA MET A 98 3.71 5.93 3.56
C MET A 98 2.25 6.35 3.38
N LEU A 99 1.33 5.70 4.10
CA LEU A 99 -0.11 5.97 4.02
C LEU A 99 -0.56 6.77 5.25
N ASP A 100 -1.37 7.80 5.05
CA ASP A 100 -2.12 8.36 6.15
C ASP A 100 -3.26 7.40 6.54
N ILE A 101 -3.11 6.73 7.67
CA ILE A 101 -4.03 5.71 8.17
C ILE A 101 -4.67 6.10 9.51
N GLN A 102 -4.54 7.35 9.94
CA GLN A 102 -5.17 7.83 11.16
C GLN A 102 -6.70 7.69 11.06
N GLY A 103 -7.33 7.07 12.05
CA GLY A 103 -8.78 6.81 12.03
C GLY A 103 -9.23 5.73 11.03
N ALA A 104 -8.32 5.12 10.28
CA ALA A 104 -8.63 4.05 9.34
C ALA A 104 -8.78 2.70 10.04
N THR A 105 -9.66 1.85 9.50
CA THR A 105 -9.70 0.42 9.82
C THR A 105 -8.81 -0.33 8.86
N VAL A 106 -7.69 -0.85 9.35
CA VAL A 106 -6.74 -1.63 8.57
C VAL A 106 -7.03 -3.11 8.76
N THR A 107 -7.19 -3.83 7.65
CA THR A 107 -7.39 -5.28 7.63
C THR A 107 -6.20 -5.98 6.98
N THR A 108 -5.77 -7.14 7.47
CA THR A 108 -4.67 -7.89 6.83
C THR A 108 -4.87 -9.40 6.95
N ASP A 109 -4.28 -10.14 6.00
CA ASP A 109 -4.29 -11.60 6.01
C ASP A 109 -3.45 -12.17 7.19
N ALA A 110 -3.70 -13.44 7.50
CA ALA A 110 -3.08 -14.10 8.65
C ALA A 110 -1.56 -14.23 8.53
N ALA A 111 -1.03 -14.30 7.31
CA ALA A 111 0.40 -14.38 7.03
C ALA A 111 1.14 -13.06 7.32
N GLY A 112 0.44 -11.91 7.31
CA GLY A 112 0.98 -10.61 7.72
C GLY A 112 0.96 -10.37 9.23
N CYS A 113 0.30 -11.24 10.00
CA CYS A 113 -0.07 -11.00 11.39
C CYS A 113 0.92 -11.62 12.41
N GLN A 114 2.15 -11.08 12.48
CA GLN A 114 3.02 -11.33 13.64
C GLN A 114 2.65 -10.34 14.76
N LYS A 115 2.22 -10.87 15.92
CA LYS A 115 1.74 -10.08 17.07
C LYS A 115 2.69 -8.95 17.48
N ASP A 116 4.00 -9.18 17.40
CA ASP A 116 5.02 -8.18 17.77
C ASP A 116 5.17 -7.05 16.75
N LYS A 117 4.73 -7.25 15.51
CA LYS A 117 4.73 -6.21 14.48
C LYS A 117 3.46 -5.37 14.50
N LEU A 118 2.31 -5.96 14.82
CA LEU A 118 1.07 -5.20 15.04
C LEU A 118 1.20 -4.17 16.17
N LYS A 119 2.00 -4.48 17.21
CA LYS A 119 2.31 -3.51 18.28
C LYS A 119 3.06 -2.28 17.76
N LYS A 120 3.91 -2.43 16.74
CA LYS A 120 4.70 -1.34 16.14
C LYS A 120 3.90 -0.47 15.17
N ILE A 121 2.77 -0.98 14.69
CA ILE A 121 1.90 -0.33 13.70
C ILE A 121 0.70 0.32 14.43
N ARG A 122 0.80 0.62 15.72
CA ARG A 122 -0.35 1.17 16.46
C ARG A 122 -0.40 2.69 16.28
N TYR A 123 -1.23 3.15 15.33
CA TYR A 123 -1.48 4.58 15.09
C TYR A 123 -2.67 5.05 15.93
N PRO A 124 -2.66 6.29 16.46
CA PRO A 124 -3.77 6.84 17.23
C PRO A 124 -5.09 6.81 16.46
N GLY A 125 -6.14 6.21 17.04
CA GLY A 125 -7.48 6.15 16.45
C GLY A 125 -7.67 5.14 15.32
N SER A 126 -6.63 4.45 14.86
CA SER A 126 -6.74 3.40 13.83
C SER A 126 -7.15 2.06 14.45
N HIS A 127 -8.04 1.33 13.77
CA HIS A 127 -8.50 0.01 14.19
C HIS A 127 -7.85 -1.08 13.33
N TYR A 128 -7.44 -2.20 13.95
CA TYR A 128 -6.80 -3.31 13.24
C TYR A 128 -7.63 -4.56 13.34
N LEU A 129 -8.10 -5.08 12.19
CA LEU A 129 -8.77 -6.37 12.09
C LEU A 129 -7.84 -7.36 11.42
N THR A 130 -7.46 -8.41 12.14
CA THR A 130 -6.58 -9.45 11.60
C THR A 130 -7.24 -10.80 11.75
N ARG A 131 -7.29 -11.58 10.66
CA ARG A 131 -7.63 -12.99 10.77
C ARG A 131 -6.38 -13.71 11.25
N THR A 132 -6.40 -14.29 12.44
CA THR A 132 -5.34 -15.22 12.86
C THR A 132 -5.64 -16.57 12.21
N GLU A 133 -4.64 -17.25 11.63
CA GLU A 133 -4.82 -18.67 11.36
C GLU A 133 -4.90 -19.35 12.74
N MET A 134 -6.05 -19.92 13.07
CA MET A 134 -6.13 -20.90 14.14
C MET A 134 -5.26 -22.09 13.71
N ASN A 135 -4.04 -22.17 14.24
CA ASN A 135 -3.41 -23.46 14.35
C ASN A 135 -4.18 -24.22 15.44
N LEU A 136 -4.99 -25.19 15.01
CA LEU A 136 -5.31 -26.35 15.83
C LEU A 136 -3.98 -26.99 16.25
N LEU A 137 -3.63 -26.81 17.52
CA LEU A 137 -2.85 -27.75 18.32
C LEU A 137 -3.59 -27.90 19.66
#